data_AF-A0A538P4J2-F1
#
_entry.id   AF-A0A538P4J2-F1
#
_cell.length_a   1.000
_cell.length_b   1.000
_cell.length_c   1.000
_cell.angle_alpha   90.00
_cell.angle_beta   90.00
_cell.angle_gamma   90.00
#
_symmetry.space_group_name_H-M   'P 1'
#
loop_
_entity.id
_entity.type
_entity.pdbx_description
1 polymer ?
#
loop_
_entity_poly.entity_id
_entity_poly.type
_entity_poly.pdbx_seq_one_letter_code
_entity_poly.pdbx_strand_id
1 'polypeptide(L)'
;AGLANTQRSVEIIDGTISTLMFNPKAFSRSMEGDYSTATSLANYLVKSSGLSFREAHSLVGEVVRKSVEEAIPFSQAARELPKLSKRIPPLDEETLQSILDPAGSLKSIVTAGGANPQFIPGGVERRLRLVHRNRSRFAKLEGDLKLAELSLLRNANSLLGEVRN
;
A
#
# COMPACT_ATOMS: atom_id res chain seq x y z
N ALA A 1 -27.11 5.52 18.26
CA ALA A 1 -25.74 6.00 18.52
C ALA A 1 -24.72 5.51 17.48
N GLY A 2 -24.69 4.21 17.12
CA GLY A 2 -23.67 3.65 16.21
C GLY A 2 -23.55 4.29 14.82
N LEU A 3 -24.65 4.37 14.05
CA LEU A 3 -24.63 4.92 12.68
C LEU A 3 -24.16 6.38 12.62
N ALA A 4 -24.65 7.23 13.53
CA ALA A 4 -24.27 8.64 13.59
C ALA A 4 -22.78 8.82 13.92
N ASN A 5 -22.22 7.97 14.78
CA ASN A 5 -20.79 8.00 15.09
C ASN A 5 -19.96 7.53 13.89
N THR A 6 -20.37 6.47 13.22
CA THR A 6 -19.70 6.00 12.00
C THR A 6 -19.67 7.08 10.91
N GLN A 7 -20.80 7.76 10.69
CA GLN A 7 -20.87 8.84 9.70
C GLN A 7 -19.88 9.96 10.03
N ARG A 8 -19.87 10.45 11.28
CA ARG A 8 -18.93 11.47 11.73
C ARG A 8 -17.47 11.04 11.57
N SER A 9 -17.14 9.80 11.90
CA SER A 9 -15.79 9.28 11.71
C SER A 9 -15.37 9.30 10.24
N VAL A 10 -16.27 8.96 9.32
CA VAL A 10 -15.99 9.02 7.87
C VAL A 10 -15.79 10.45 7.40
N GLU A 11 -16.62 11.41 7.85
CA GLU A 11 -16.47 12.84 7.53
C GLU A 11 -15.13 13.40 8.01
N ILE A 12 -14.67 13.02 9.21
CA ILE A 12 -13.35 13.43 9.73
C ILE A 12 -12.23 12.84 8.87
N ILE A 13 -12.33 11.56 8.50
CA ILE A 13 -11.33 10.88 7.67
C ILE A 13 -11.26 11.52 6.28
N ASP A 14 -12.40 11.85 5.67
CA ASP A 14 -12.47 12.53 4.37
C ASP A 14 -11.78 13.89 4.42
N GLY A 15 -12.09 14.70 5.44
CA GLY A 15 -11.38 15.97 5.68
C GLY A 15 -9.88 15.77 5.86
N THR A 16 -9.47 14.79 6.67
CA THR A 16 -8.06 14.50 6.95
C THR A 16 -7.30 14.09 5.68
N ILE A 17 -7.84 13.16 4.89
CA ILE A 17 -7.19 12.65 3.68
C ILE A 17 -7.15 13.73 2.60
N SER A 18 -8.24 14.50 2.42
CA SER A 18 -8.32 15.53 1.38
C SER A 18 -7.37 16.70 1.61
N THR A 19 -6.99 16.98 2.87
CA THR A 19 -6.03 18.04 3.23
C THR A 19 -4.64 17.53 3.58
N LEU A 20 -4.38 16.22 3.48
CA LEU A 20 -3.10 15.62 3.84
C LEU A 20 -1.99 16.15 2.92
N MET A 21 -0.90 16.65 3.52
CA MET A 21 0.31 17.03 2.79
C MET A 21 1.44 16.05 3.08
N PHE A 22 2.11 15.60 2.03
CA PHE A 22 3.32 14.79 2.15
C PHE A 22 4.55 15.69 2.20
N ASN A 23 5.55 15.31 3.00
CA ASN A 23 6.87 15.95 3.01
C ASN A 23 7.89 14.99 2.37
N PRO A 24 8.17 15.12 1.05
CA PRO A 24 9.07 14.20 0.36
C PRO A 24 10.48 14.19 0.96
N LYS A 25 10.97 15.34 1.44
CA LYS A 25 12.30 15.44 2.05
C LYS A 25 12.39 14.68 3.36
N ALA A 26 11.34 14.73 4.19
CA ALA A 26 11.27 13.94 5.41
C ALA A 26 11.19 12.43 5.09
N PHE A 27 10.41 12.06 4.08
CA PHE A 27 10.34 10.67 3.60
C PHE A 27 11.71 10.16 3.13
N SER A 28 12.40 10.89 2.24
CA SER A 28 13.72 10.49 1.75
C SER A 28 14.72 10.33 2.90
N ARG A 29 14.78 11.29 3.83
CA ARG A 29 15.66 11.21 5.00
C ARG A 29 15.33 10.04 5.92
N SER A 30 14.06 9.65 6.05
CA SER A 30 13.69 8.49 6.86
C SER A 30 14.13 7.16 6.26
N MET A 31 14.40 7.12 4.95
CA MET A 31 14.93 5.94 4.26
C MET A 31 16.47 5.90 4.28
N GLU A 32 17.13 7.01 4.59
CA GLU A 32 18.59 7.05 4.72
C GLU A 32 19.01 6.27 5.97
N GLY A 33 19.78 5.19 5.77
CA GLY A 33 20.27 4.35 6.86
C GLY A 33 19.21 3.44 7.48
N ASP A 34 18.05 3.29 6.85
CA ASP A 34 17.09 2.27 7.25
C ASP A 34 17.45 0.87 6.69
N TYR A 35 16.72 -0.14 7.15
CA TYR A 35 16.91 -1.54 6.72
C TYR A 35 15.77 -2.04 5.85
N SER A 36 14.96 -1.15 5.27
CA SER A 36 13.78 -1.49 4.47
C SER A 36 14.12 -2.33 3.23
N THR A 37 15.33 -2.17 2.70
CA THR A 37 15.86 -2.89 1.54
C THR A 37 16.55 -4.21 1.89
N ALA A 38 16.64 -4.59 3.17
CA ALA A 38 17.24 -5.86 3.59
C ALA A 38 16.55 -7.07 2.94
N THR A 39 15.21 -7.05 2.84
CA THR A 39 14.47 -8.10 2.15
C THR A 39 14.80 -8.15 0.65
N SER A 40 15.04 -7.02 0.01
CA SER A 40 15.48 -6.96 -1.40
C SER A 40 16.84 -7.62 -1.57
N LEU A 41 17.78 -7.37 -0.65
CA LEU A 41 19.09 -8.02 -0.63
C LEU A 41 18.96 -9.53 -0.45
N ALA A 42 18.11 -10.00 0.47
CA ALA A 42 17.86 -11.44 0.66
C ALA A 42 17.27 -12.09 -0.61
N ASN A 43 16.29 -11.44 -1.24
CA ASN A 43 15.70 -11.92 -2.50
C ASN A 43 16.72 -11.96 -3.64
N TYR A 44 17.63 -10.98 -3.69
CA TYR A 44 18.73 -10.99 -4.64
C TYR A 44 19.64 -12.20 -4.42
N LEU A 45 20.08 -12.45 -3.19
CA LEU A 45 20.96 -13.58 -2.85
C LEU A 45 20.35 -14.95 -3.17
N VAL A 46 19.03 -15.11 -2.98
CA VAL A 46 18.31 -16.33 -3.42
C VAL A 46 18.45 -16.51 -4.93
N LYS A 47 18.24 -15.44 -5.71
CA LYS A 47 18.26 -15.49 -7.18
C LYS A 47 19.67 -15.65 -7.74
N SER A 48 20.67 -14.97 -7.19
CA SER A 48 22.03 -14.90 -7.75
C SER A 48 22.97 -15.98 -7.21
N SER A 49 22.76 -16.46 -5.98
CA SER A 49 23.67 -17.41 -5.31
C SER A 49 23.04 -18.79 -5.05
N GLY A 50 21.79 -19.01 -5.49
CA GLY A 50 21.07 -20.27 -5.31
C GLY A 50 20.88 -20.67 -3.84
N LEU A 51 20.90 -19.68 -2.94
CA LEU A 51 20.65 -19.89 -1.52
C LEU A 51 19.16 -20.16 -1.29
N SER A 52 18.83 -21.01 -0.32
CA SER A 52 17.46 -21.04 0.19
C SER A 52 17.12 -19.69 0.82
N PHE A 53 15.83 -19.32 0.84
CA PHE A 53 15.41 -18.07 1.46
C PHE A 53 15.82 -17.97 2.93
N ARG A 54 15.82 -19.10 3.66
CA ARG A 54 16.27 -19.16 5.06
C ARG A 54 17.75 -18.80 5.19
N GLU A 55 18.62 -19.35 4.34
CA GLU A 55 20.05 -19.02 4.36
C GLU A 55 20.28 -17.54 4.03
N ALA A 56 19.66 -17.05 2.96
CA ALA A 56 19.78 -15.66 2.54
C ALA A 56 19.30 -14.69 3.63
N HIS A 57 18.15 -14.98 4.25
CA HIS A 57 17.58 -14.17 5.32
C HIS A 57 18.48 -14.16 6.57
N SER A 58 19.06 -15.31 6.94
CA SER A 58 20.02 -15.36 8.05
C SER A 58 21.26 -14.51 7.79
N LEU A 59 21.85 -14.62 6.60
CA LEU A 59 23.05 -13.85 6.22
C LEU A 59 22.78 -12.35 6.22
N VAL A 60 21.65 -11.91 5.64
CA VAL A 60 21.27 -10.50 5.67
C VAL A 60 20.97 -10.04 7.10
N GLY A 61 20.39 -10.90 7.95
CA GLY A 61 20.22 -10.61 9.37
C GLY A 61 21.55 -10.33 10.09
N GLU A 62 22.62 -11.07 9.77
CA GLU A 62 23.96 -10.80 10.29
C GLU A 62 24.52 -9.47 9.78
N VAL A 63 24.27 -9.13 8.52
CA VAL A 63 24.66 -7.83 7.94
C VAL A 63 23.95 -6.68 8.66
N VAL A 64 22.65 -6.79 8.88
CA VAL A 64 21.87 -5.78 9.64
C VAL A 64 22.42 -5.65 11.06
N ARG A 65 22.63 -6.78 11.75
CA ARG A 65 23.21 -6.79 13.11
C ARG A 65 24.56 -6.06 13.14
N LYS A 66 25.45 -6.37 12.20
CA LYS A 66 26.75 -5.72 12.08
C LYS A 66 26.64 -4.21 11.84
N SER A 67 25.75 -3.79 10.93
CA SER A 67 25.49 -2.37 10.66
C SER A 67 25.07 -1.62 11.93
N VAL A 68 24.23 -2.23 12.76
CA VAL A 68 23.81 -1.69 14.06
C VAL A 68 24.96 -1.66 15.08
N GLU A 69 25.65 -2.79 15.27
CA GLU A 69 26.71 -2.95 16.29
C GLU A 69 27.93 -2.06 16.01
N GLU A 70 28.34 -1.96 14.75
CA GLU A 70 29.50 -1.16 14.33
C GLU A 70 29.14 0.30 13.98
N ALA A 71 27.84 0.66 14.04
CA ALA A 71 27.33 1.98 13.65
C ALA A 71 27.78 2.43 12.24
N ILE A 72 27.85 1.47 11.30
CA ILE A 72 28.21 1.71 9.90
C ILE A 72 26.98 1.66 9.00
N PRO A 73 27.00 2.34 7.83
CA PRO A 73 25.92 2.25 6.85
C PRO A 73 25.61 0.80 6.44
N PHE A 74 24.33 0.48 6.25
CA PHE A 74 23.90 -0.86 5.83
C PHE A 74 24.57 -1.32 4.52
N SER A 75 24.77 -0.39 3.58
CA SER A 75 25.51 -0.64 2.33
C SER A 75 26.96 -1.06 2.60
N GLN A 76 27.63 -0.45 3.56
CA GLN A 76 28.99 -0.81 3.93
C GLN A 76 29.04 -2.22 4.53
N ALA A 77 28.12 -2.54 5.45
CA ALA A 77 28.03 -3.89 6.01
C ALA A 77 27.72 -4.95 4.93
N ALA A 78 26.85 -4.63 3.97
CA ALA A 78 26.48 -5.55 2.89
C ALA A 78 27.64 -5.93 1.96
N ARG A 79 28.64 -5.05 1.79
CA ARG A 79 29.88 -5.37 1.06
C ARG A 79 30.68 -6.50 1.70
N GLU A 80 30.44 -6.83 2.97
CA GLU A 80 31.12 -7.92 3.67
C GLU A 80 30.46 -9.29 3.49
N LEU A 81 29.33 -9.39 2.79
CA LEU A 81 28.66 -10.66 2.49
C LEU A 81 29.59 -11.78 1.97
N PRO A 82 30.56 -11.52 1.07
CA PRO A 82 31.50 -12.55 0.62
C PRO A 82 32.40 -13.11 1.72
N LYS A 83 32.64 -12.35 2.81
CA LYS A 83 33.38 -12.83 3.99
C LYS A 83 32.53 -13.79 4.83
N LEU A 84 31.21 -13.58 4.86
CA LEU A 84 30.26 -14.40 5.61
C LEU A 84 29.93 -15.71 4.87
N SER A 85 29.98 -15.71 3.54
CA SER A 85 29.74 -16.91 2.74
C SER A 85 30.48 -16.90 1.40
N LYS A 86 31.30 -17.93 1.16
CA LYS A 86 32.03 -18.13 -0.11
C LYS A 86 31.11 -18.36 -1.32
N ARG A 87 29.82 -18.64 -1.09
CA ARG A 87 28.81 -18.81 -2.16
C ARG A 87 28.35 -17.46 -2.73
N ILE A 88 28.65 -16.36 -2.05
CA ILE A 88 28.25 -15.02 -2.47
C ILE A 88 29.44 -14.35 -3.16
N PRO A 89 29.34 -14.02 -4.46
CA PRO A 89 30.39 -13.27 -5.14
C PRO A 89 30.46 -11.83 -4.59
N PRO A 90 31.61 -11.15 -4.72
CA PRO A 90 31.69 -9.73 -4.46
C PRO A 90 30.62 -8.95 -5.22
N LEU A 91 29.88 -8.10 -4.49
CA LEU A 91 28.93 -7.17 -5.09
C LEU A 91 29.70 -5.94 -5.53
N ASP A 92 29.67 -5.63 -6.82
CA ASP A 92 30.16 -4.35 -7.31
C ASP A 92 29.26 -3.20 -6.82
N GLU A 93 29.79 -1.99 -6.89
CA GLU A 93 29.11 -0.81 -6.35
C GLU A 93 27.78 -0.51 -7.05
N GLU A 94 27.71 -0.72 -8.36
CA GLU A 94 26.51 -0.45 -9.15
C GLU A 94 25.39 -1.44 -8.80
N THR A 95 25.72 -2.72 -8.70
CA THR A 95 24.79 -3.77 -8.25
C THR A 95 24.29 -3.48 -6.83
N LEU A 96 25.18 -3.13 -5.91
CA LEU A 96 24.80 -2.85 -4.53
C LEU A 96 23.88 -1.63 -4.42
N GLN A 97 24.20 -0.54 -5.12
CA GLN A 97 23.36 0.65 -5.17
C GLN A 97 21.99 0.35 -5.77
N SER A 98 21.93 -0.47 -6.83
CA SER A 98 20.67 -0.89 -7.46
C SER A 98 19.78 -1.72 -6.51
N ILE A 99 20.37 -2.63 -5.72
CA ILE A 99 19.63 -3.47 -4.76
C ILE A 99 19.14 -2.65 -3.56
N LEU A 100 20.00 -1.75 -3.05
CA LEU A 100 19.73 -0.97 -1.85
C LEU A 100 18.98 0.35 -2.13
N ASP A 101 18.70 0.66 -3.40
CA ASP A 101 17.78 1.73 -3.77
C ASP A 101 16.33 1.35 -3.42
N PRO A 102 15.62 2.13 -2.57
CA PRO A 102 14.22 1.90 -2.28
C PRO A 102 13.34 1.89 -3.54
N ALA A 103 13.64 2.74 -4.53
CA ALA A 103 12.87 2.77 -5.77
C ALA A 103 13.10 1.51 -6.62
N GLY A 104 14.34 1.03 -6.72
CA GLY A 104 14.71 -0.26 -7.30
C GLY A 104 14.01 -1.42 -6.60
N SER A 105 14.01 -1.42 -5.27
CA SER A 105 13.31 -2.41 -4.44
C SER A 105 11.83 -2.51 -4.79
N LEU A 106 11.12 -1.37 -4.89
CA LEU A 106 9.71 -1.35 -5.29
C LEU A 106 9.48 -1.86 -6.72
N LYS A 107 10.35 -1.50 -7.66
CA LYS A 107 10.28 -1.99 -9.05
C LYS A 107 10.50 -3.50 -9.14
N SER A 108 11.21 -4.11 -8.20
CA SER A 108 11.43 -5.57 -8.20
C SER A 108 10.20 -6.39 -7.77
N ILE A 109 9.21 -5.76 -7.12
CA ILE A 109 8.01 -6.45 -6.57
C ILE A 109 6.95 -6.62 -7.68
N VAL A 110 7.16 -7.61 -8.54
CA VAL A 110 6.24 -7.91 -9.66
C VAL A 110 5.19 -8.94 -9.25
N THR A 111 4.24 -8.52 -8.41
CA THR A 111 3.13 -9.36 -7.93
C THR A 111 1.79 -8.65 -8.03
N ALA A 112 0.70 -9.42 -8.14
CA ALA A 112 -0.64 -8.87 -8.14
C ALA A 112 -0.92 -8.13 -6.82
N GLY A 113 -1.22 -6.83 -6.90
CA GLY A 113 -1.42 -5.98 -5.72
C GLY A 113 -0.14 -5.48 -5.05
N GLY A 114 1.04 -5.80 -5.60
CA GLY A 114 2.32 -5.31 -5.09
C GLY A 114 2.52 -3.80 -5.26
N ALA A 115 3.51 -3.26 -4.55
CA ALA A 115 3.82 -1.83 -4.50
C ALA A 115 4.64 -1.31 -5.70
N ASN A 116 4.78 -2.11 -6.77
CA ASN A 116 5.53 -1.69 -7.94
C ASN A 116 4.82 -0.52 -8.65
N PRO A 117 5.52 0.62 -8.85
CA PRO A 117 4.95 1.83 -9.45
C PRO A 117 4.25 1.59 -10.79
N GLN A 118 4.70 0.63 -11.59
CA GLN A 118 4.10 0.32 -12.90
C GLN A 118 2.64 -0.15 -12.79
N PHE A 119 2.26 -0.76 -11.66
CA PHE A 119 0.91 -1.30 -11.44
C PHE A 119 -0.03 -0.34 -10.70
N ILE A 120 0.50 0.74 -10.13
CA ILE A 120 -0.29 1.68 -9.33
C ILE A 120 -1.37 2.39 -10.17
N PRO A 121 -1.09 2.93 -11.38
CA PRO A 121 -2.11 3.60 -12.18
C PRO A 121 -3.32 2.71 -12.50
N GLY A 122 -3.07 1.48 -12.98
CA GLY A 122 -4.14 0.52 -13.24
C GLY A 122 -4.88 0.10 -11.96
N GLY A 123 -4.17 0.07 -10.83
CA GLY A 123 -4.78 -0.08 -9.51
C GLY A 123 -5.76 1.06 -9.19
N VAL A 124 -5.34 2.31 -9.30
CA VAL A 124 -6.18 3.50 -9.05
C VAL A 124 -7.41 3.48 -9.95
N GLU A 125 -7.22 3.23 -11.25
CA GLU A 125 -8.30 3.18 -12.23
C GLU A 125 -9.38 2.14 -11.89
N ARG A 126 -8.96 0.93 -11.45
CA ARG A 126 -9.90 -0.10 -10.97
C ARG A 126 -10.71 0.37 -9.75
N ARG A 127 -10.09 1.07 -8.80
CA ARG A 127 -10.81 1.60 -7.62
C ARG A 127 -11.78 2.71 -8.04
N LEU A 128 -11.39 3.60 -8.95
CA LEU A 128 -12.28 4.66 -9.46
C LEU A 128 -13.51 4.09 -10.18
N ARG A 129 -13.34 3.03 -10.98
CA ARG A 129 -14.47 2.31 -11.59
C ARG A 129 -15.43 1.75 -10.54
N LEU A 130 -14.91 1.18 -9.46
CA LEU A 130 -15.74 0.66 -8.36
C LEU A 130 -16.53 1.79 -7.68
N VAL A 131 -15.89 2.93 -7.41
CA VAL A 131 -16.55 4.11 -6.83
C VAL A 131 -17.66 4.63 -7.74
N HIS A 132 -17.39 4.76 -9.04
CA HIS A 132 -18.39 5.19 -10.01
C HIS A 132 -19.60 4.24 -10.05
N ARG A 133 -19.36 2.92 -10.12
CA ARG A 133 -20.42 1.91 -10.09
C ARG A 133 -21.27 2.00 -8.82
N ASN A 134 -20.63 2.17 -7.67
CA ASN A 134 -21.33 2.30 -6.40
C ASN A 134 -22.19 3.56 -6.37
N ARG A 135 -21.68 4.72 -6.83
CA ARG A 135 -22.45 5.96 -6.94
C ARG A 135 -23.69 5.79 -7.81
N SER A 136 -23.55 5.19 -9.00
CA SER A 136 -24.69 4.94 -9.89
C SER A 136 -25.73 4.02 -9.25
N ARG A 137 -25.30 3.00 -8.49
CA ARG A 137 -26.20 2.12 -7.74
C ARG A 137 -26.97 2.87 -6.66
N PHE A 138 -26.30 3.74 -5.90
CA PHE A 138 -26.95 4.54 -4.87
C PHE A 138 -27.96 5.53 -5.45
N ALA A 139 -27.59 6.25 -6.52
CA ALA A 139 -28.50 7.19 -7.18
C ALA A 139 -29.79 6.50 -7.69
N LYS A 140 -29.68 5.27 -8.21
CA LYS A 140 -30.84 4.47 -8.62
C LYS A 140 -31.72 4.14 -7.41
N LEU A 141 -31.14 3.63 -6.32
CA LEU A 141 -31.87 3.26 -5.11
C LEU A 141 -32.59 4.46 -4.49
N GLU A 142 -31.96 5.64 -4.47
CA GLU A 142 -32.59 6.87 -3.99
C GLU A 142 -33.78 7.30 -4.86
N GLY A 143 -33.64 7.18 -6.19
CA GLY A 143 -34.73 7.46 -7.14
C GLY A 143 -35.91 6.51 -6.94
N ASP A 144 -35.64 5.20 -6.85
CA ASP A 144 -36.66 4.17 -6.65
C ASP A 144 -37.41 4.38 -5.32
N LEU A 145 -36.68 4.72 -4.24
CA LEU A 145 -37.27 5.02 -2.93
C LEU A 145 -38.20 6.23 -2.98
N LYS A 146 -37.77 7.31 -3.65
CA LYS A 146 -38.57 8.53 -3.77
C LYS A 146 -39.86 8.31 -4.57
N LEU A 147 -39.81 7.48 -5.61
CA LEU A 147 -41.01 7.09 -6.37
C LEU A 147 -41.98 6.27 -5.52
N ALA A 148 -41.46 5.32 -4.73
CA ALA A 148 -42.26 4.50 -3.83
C ALA A 148 -42.96 5.36 -2.75
N GLU A 149 -42.25 6.32 -2.17
CA GLU A 149 -42.80 7.26 -1.19
C GLU A 149 -43.93 8.11 -1.78
N LEU A 150 -43.73 8.66 -2.99
CA LEU A 150 -44.77 9.43 -3.70
C LEU A 150 -46.01 8.58 -4.00
N SER A 151 -45.82 7.32 -4.40
CA SER A 151 -46.92 6.38 -4.66
C SER A 151 -47.72 6.11 -3.39
N LEU A 152 -47.03 5.85 -2.28
CA LEU A 152 -47.65 5.60 -0.98
C LEU A 152 -48.48 6.80 -0.51
N LEU A 153 -47.93 8.02 -0.61
CA LEU A 153 -48.63 9.25 -0.22
C LEU A 153 -49.87 9.50 -1.07
N ARG A 154 -49.79 9.27 -2.39
CA ARG A 154 -50.96 9.39 -3.29
C ARG A 154 -52.06 8.41 -2.89
N ASN A 155 -51.71 7.14 -2.67
CA ASN A 155 -52.68 6.11 -2.31
C ASN A 155 -53.33 6.39 -0.95
N ALA A 156 -52.54 6.81 0.04
CA ALA A 156 -53.05 7.19 1.36
C ALA A 156 -54.04 8.36 1.28
N ASN A 157 -53.73 9.39 0.48
CA ASN A 157 -54.62 10.54 0.29
C ASN A 157 -55.91 10.17 -0.44
N SER A 158 -55.86 9.25 -1.42
CA SER A 158 -57.06 8.74 -2.10
C SER A 158 -58.01 8.07 -1.10
N LEU A 159 -57.48 7.16 -0.27
CA LEU A 159 -58.26 6.43 0.73
C LEU A 159 -58.88 7.38 1.77
N LEU A 160 -58.13 8.38 2.24
CA LEU A 160 -58.67 9.36 3.19
C LEU A 160 -59.76 10.26 2.58
N GLY A 161 -59.67 10.55 1.28
CA GLY A 161 -60.71 11.27 0.54
C GLY A 161 -61.99 10.46 0.37
N GLU A 162 -61.86 9.15 0.16
CA GLU A 162 -63.01 8.22 0.05
C GLU A 162 -63.73 8.01 1.39
N VAL A 163 -63.01 8.00 2.52
CA VAL A 163 -63.59 7.82 3.87
C VAL A 163 -64.30 9.09 4.39
N ARG A 164 -63.96 10.27 3.86
CA ARG A 164 -64.54 11.56 4.26
C ARG A 164 -65.81 11.96 3.51
N ASN A 165 -66.14 11.27 2.42
CA ASN A 165 -67.37 11.43 1.65
C ASN A 165 -68.36 10.32 1.98
#